data_AF-A0A556BPC1-F1
#
_entry.id   AF-A0A556BPC1-F1
#
_cell.length_a   1.000
_cell.length_b   1.000
_cell.length_c   1.000
_cell.angle_alpha   90.00
_cell.angle_beta   90.00
_cell.angle_gamma   90.00
#
_symmetry.space_group_name_H-M   'P 1'
#
loop_
_entity.id
_entity.type
_entity.pdbx_description
1 polymer ?
#
loop_
_entity_poly.entity_id
_entity_poly.type
_entity_poly.pdbx_seq_one_letter_code
_entity_poly.pdbx_strand_id
1 'polypeptide(L)'
;QGATGAQGPAGAQGATGAQGPAGAQGATGAQGPAGAQGATGAQGPAGAQGATGAQGPAGATGATGAQGATGATGPAGTPIPVTIAAIGNSNPQTISPGTNIQFNQVFELNNITFNDTSDTLTILETGVYDISFSASTTFPGSSPFGFGISFNGQPPTRNFSTNVIGSAVSFSTIVTLQAGTTIAVQPTANTISIPNTGDTTATLSVFRIY
;
A
#
# COMPACT_ATOMS: atom_id res chain seq x y z
N GLN A 1 -0.08 -5.10 93.13
CA GLN A 1 -1.45 -5.31 92.59
C GLN A 1 -1.85 -4.01 91.91
N GLY A 2 -2.34 -3.93 90.67
CA GLY A 2 -2.84 -4.97 89.77
C GLY A 2 -2.58 -4.66 88.30
N ALA A 3 -3.17 -5.50 87.46
CA ALA A 3 -2.73 -5.92 86.13
C ALA A 3 -2.75 -4.84 85.02
N THR A 4 -1.85 -5.06 84.07
CA THR A 4 -1.81 -4.43 82.75
C THR A 4 -3.14 -4.62 82.01
N GLY A 5 -3.72 -3.53 81.49
CA GLY A 5 -4.81 -3.56 80.51
C GLY A 5 -4.27 -3.74 79.09
N ALA A 6 -4.89 -4.63 78.32
CA ALA A 6 -4.46 -5.04 76.99
C ALA A 6 -4.52 -3.90 75.95
N GLN A 7 -3.60 -3.99 74.98
CA GLN A 7 -3.47 -3.08 73.85
C GLN A 7 -4.65 -3.19 72.87
N GLY A 8 -5.20 -2.05 72.44
CA GLY A 8 -6.13 -1.98 71.30
C GLY A 8 -5.38 -2.01 69.95
N PRO A 9 -5.95 -2.62 68.89
CA PRO A 9 -5.27 -2.87 67.63
C PRO A 9 -5.01 -1.58 66.83
N ALA A 10 -4.00 -1.65 65.97
CA ALA A 10 -3.61 -0.58 65.07
C ALA A 10 -4.63 -0.37 63.94
N GLY A 11 -4.82 0.90 63.55
CA GLY A 11 -5.43 1.28 62.26
C GLY A 11 -4.88 2.64 61.84
N ALA A 12 -4.60 2.96 60.58
CA ALA A 12 -4.63 2.22 59.33
C ALA A 12 -3.42 2.66 58.47
N GLN A 13 -3.06 1.84 57.48
CA GLN A 13 -2.05 2.19 56.48
C GLN A 13 -2.64 3.03 55.34
N GLY A 14 -1.88 4.00 54.85
CA GLY A 14 -1.94 4.45 53.45
C GLY A 14 -1.56 5.93 53.28
N ALA A 15 -0.78 6.36 52.29
CA ALA A 15 0.08 5.68 51.33
C ALA A 15 1.15 6.68 50.86
N THR A 16 2.21 6.12 50.28
CA THR A 16 3.47 6.72 49.81
C THR A 16 3.33 7.99 48.95
N GLY A 17 4.27 8.92 49.18
CA GLY A 17 4.76 9.84 48.16
C GLY A 17 6.04 10.53 48.66
N ALA A 18 7.21 9.92 48.45
CA ALA A 18 8.46 10.57 48.83
C ALA A 18 8.73 11.74 47.87
N GLN A 19 8.64 12.97 48.39
CA GLN A 19 9.23 14.12 47.72
C GLN A 19 10.75 14.00 47.85
N GLY A 20 11.47 14.05 46.72
CA GLY A 20 12.92 14.13 46.72
C GLY A 20 13.39 15.35 47.54
N PRO A 21 14.48 15.24 48.32
CA PRO A 21 14.90 16.32 49.21
C PRO A 21 15.14 17.62 48.44
N ALA A 22 14.78 18.74 49.05
CA ALA A 22 15.25 20.04 48.59
C ALA A 22 16.78 20.04 48.61
N GLY A 23 17.42 20.43 47.52
CA GLY A 23 18.86 20.61 47.48
C GLY A 23 19.31 21.57 48.58
N ALA A 24 20.37 21.21 49.30
CA ALA A 24 20.85 21.99 50.44
C ALA A 24 21.12 23.46 50.03
N GLN A 25 20.60 24.40 50.81
CA GLN A 25 20.96 25.81 50.70
C GLN A 25 22.47 25.94 50.97
N GLY A 26 23.22 26.44 49.98
CA GLY A 26 24.65 26.70 50.15
C GLY A 26 24.90 27.66 51.31
N ALA A 27 25.83 27.31 52.19
CA ALA A 27 26.14 28.07 53.40
C ALA A 27 26.51 29.52 53.06
N THR A 28 25.89 30.48 53.73
CA THR A 28 26.34 31.88 53.74
C THR A 28 27.77 31.91 54.28
N GLY A 29 28.70 32.53 53.53
CA GLY A 29 30.10 32.65 53.96
C GLY A 29 30.21 33.30 55.34
N ALA A 30 31.06 32.77 56.21
CA ALA A 30 31.15 33.15 57.62
C ALA A 30 31.44 34.65 57.81
N GLN A 31 30.74 35.26 58.77
CA GLN A 31 31.04 36.60 59.30
C GLN A 31 32.44 36.59 59.92
N GLY A 32 33.29 37.55 59.54
CA GLY A 32 34.68 37.63 60.05
C GLY A 32 34.75 37.84 61.57
N PRO A 33 35.79 37.35 62.26
CA PRO A 33 35.93 37.48 63.72
C PRO A 33 36.12 38.94 64.17
N ALA A 34 35.58 39.28 65.36
CA ALA A 34 35.76 40.58 66.00
C ALA A 34 37.19 40.73 66.58
N GLY A 35 37.80 41.90 66.39
CA GLY A 35 39.20 42.17 66.69
C GLY A 35 39.52 42.32 68.18
N ALA A 36 40.72 41.88 68.58
CA ALA A 36 41.29 42.09 69.91
C ALA A 36 41.99 43.46 70.02
N GLN A 37 41.85 44.12 71.17
CA GLN A 37 42.38 45.47 71.44
C GLN A 37 43.84 45.43 71.93
N GLY A 38 44.72 46.08 71.15
CA GLY A 38 45.75 47.01 71.63
C GLY A 38 47.20 46.52 71.86
N ALA A 39 48.14 47.09 71.10
CA ALA A 39 49.33 47.79 71.61
C ALA A 39 49.83 48.80 70.56
N THR A 40 50.22 50.01 70.97
CA THR A 40 50.54 51.16 70.09
C THR A 40 52.04 51.30 69.76
N GLY A 41 52.33 51.70 68.51
CA GLY A 41 53.57 52.37 68.03
C GLY A 41 54.37 51.55 67.00
N ALA A 42 54.86 52.03 65.85
CA ALA A 42 54.91 53.35 65.20
C ALA A 42 54.76 53.19 63.66
N GLN A 43 54.50 54.31 62.96
CA GLN A 43 54.15 54.39 61.52
C GLN A 43 55.32 54.12 60.55
N GLY A 44 55.09 53.26 59.55
CA GLY A 44 55.94 53.02 58.37
C GLY A 44 55.10 53.05 57.07
N PRO A 45 55.71 53.24 55.89
CA PRO A 45 55.05 53.80 54.70
C PRO A 45 53.98 52.90 54.08
N ALA A 46 53.02 53.52 53.39
CA ALA A 46 51.91 52.83 52.71
C ALA A 46 52.42 51.85 51.64
N GLY A 47 52.06 50.57 51.78
CA GLY A 47 52.38 49.52 50.81
C GLY A 47 51.47 49.58 49.57
N ALA A 48 52.02 49.20 48.41
CA ALA A 48 51.29 49.18 47.15
C ALA A 48 50.07 48.24 47.18
N GLN A 49 48.95 48.69 46.59
CA GLN A 49 47.72 47.91 46.46
C GLN A 49 47.96 46.66 45.62
N GLY A 50 47.70 45.48 46.18
CA GLY A 50 47.83 44.19 45.48
C GLY A 50 46.81 44.04 44.34
N ALA A 51 47.24 43.39 43.24
CA ALA A 51 46.43 43.19 42.04
C ALA A 51 45.16 42.36 42.30
N THR A 52 44.05 42.73 41.65
CA THR A 52 42.78 41.99 41.69
C THR A 52 42.95 40.59 41.10
N GLY A 53 42.45 39.55 41.78
CA GLY A 53 42.54 38.16 41.34
C GLY A 53 41.81 37.89 40.02
N ALA A 54 42.32 36.94 39.23
CA ALA A 54 41.80 36.63 37.90
C ALA A 54 40.36 36.05 37.92
N GLN A 55 39.56 36.38 36.91
CA GLN A 55 38.21 35.83 36.70
C GLN A 55 38.27 34.31 36.46
N GLY A 56 37.37 33.57 37.10
CA GLY A 56 37.27 32.10 36.95
C GLY A 56 36.89 31.66 35.52
N PRO A 57 37.22 30.42 35.13
CA PRO A 57 36.98 29.92 33.77
C PRO A 57 35.49 29.79 33.45
N ALA A 58 35.15 29.92 32.15
CA ALA A 58 33.79 29.74 31.66
C ALA A 58 33.29 28.29 31.84
N GLY A 59 32.00 28.12 32.13
CA GLY A 59 31.37 26.81 32.28
C GLY A 59 31.32 26.00 30.97
N ALA A 60 31.29 24.68 31.07
CA ALA A 60 31.28 23.78 29.92
C ALA A 60 29.96 23.82 29.14
N THR A 61 30.04 23.72 27.82
CA THR A 61 28.89 23.61 26.91
C THR A 61 28.13 22.29 27.13
N GLY A 62 26.80 22.34 27.19
CA GLY A 62 25.94 21.16 27.35
C GLY A 62 26.01 20.19 26.16
N ALA A 63 25.75 18.90 26.41
CA ALA A 63 25.81 17.86 25.40
C ALA A 63 24.69 17.96 24.35
N THR A 64 25.01 17.69 23.09
CA THR A 64 24.04 17.58 21.99
C THR A 64 23.10 16.39 22.23
N GLY A 65 21.78 16.60 22.03
CA GLY A 65 20.78 15.54 22.16
C GLY A 65 20.96 14.41 21.13
N ALA A 66 20.52 13.20 21.49
CA ALA A 66 20.63 12.03 20.63
C ALA A 66 19.76 12.17 19.36
N GLN A 67 20.29 11.68 18.24
CA GLN A 67 19.55 11.58 16.98
C GLN A 67 18.37 10.59 17.14
N GLY A 68 17.19 10.98 16.65
CA GLY A 68 16.00 10.12 16.65
C GLY A 68 16.19 8.85 15.81
N ALA A 69 15.54 7.75 16.20
CA ALA A 69 15.62 6.48 15.49
C ALA A 69 15.01 6.58 14.07
N THR A 70 15.64 5.90 13.11
CA THR A 70 15.08 5.71 11.76
C THR A 70 13.78 4.90 11.85
N GLY A 71 12.74 5.32 11.12
CA GLY A 71 11.46 4.60 11.05
C GLY A 71 11.61 3.22 10.42
N ALA A 72 10.70 2.30 10.76
CA ALA A 72 10.70 0.94 10.22
C ALA A 72 10.37 0.93 8.71
N THR A 73 11.05 0.06 7.95
CA THR A 73 10.68 -0.24 6.57
C THR A 73 9.29 -0.89 6.52
N GLY A 74 8.43 -0.44 5.60
CA GLY A 74 7.11 -1.02 5.39
C GLY A 74 7.16 -2.46 4.86
N PRO A 75 6.05 -3.23 4.96
CA PRO A 75 6.01 -4.59 4.44
C PRO A 75 6.21 -4.59 2.91
N ALA A 76 6.87 -5.63 2.41
CA ALA A 76 6.92 -5.89 0.97
C ALA A 76 5.51 -6.18 0.42
N GLY A 77 5.19 -5.69 -0.78
CA GLY A 77 3.95 -6.03 -1.47
C GLY A 77 3.94 -7.50 -1.92
N THR A 78 2.76 -8.12 -1.95
CA THR A 78 2.60 -9.47 -2.51
C THR A 78 2.64 -9.39 -4.05
N PRO A 79 3.53 -10.14 -4.73
CA PRO A 79 3.53 -10.19 -6.19
C PRO A 79 2.18 -10.70 -6.71
N ILE A 80 1.61 -10.01 -7.70
CA ILE A 80 0.42 -10.48 -8.42
C ILE A 80 0.90 -11.36 -9.56
N PRO A 81 0.43 -12.62 -9.69
CA PRO A 81 0.77 -13.46 -10.82
C PRO A 81 0.37 -12.80 -12.14
N VAL A 82 1.29 -12.78 -13.10
CA VAL A 82 0.99 -12.32 -14.46
C VAL A 82 -0.02 -13.29 -15.06
N THR A 83 -1.18 -12.79 -15.47
CA THR A 83 -2.15 -13.58 -16.24
C THR A 83 -2.36 -12.90 -17.58
N ILE A 84 -2.10 -13.63 -18.67
CA ILE A 84 -2.31 -13.17 -20.04
C ILE A 84 -2.85 -14.30 -20.91
N ALA A 85 -3.80 -13.97 -21.78
CA ALA A 85 -4.15 -14.77 -22.95
C ALA A 85 -4.13 -13.90 -24.20
N ALA A 86 -3.67 -14.49 -25.30
CA ALA A 86 -3.88 -14.00 -26.65
C ALA A 86 -4.16 -15.21 -27.55
N ILE A 87 -5.39 -15.29 -28.06
CA ILE A 87 -5.83 -16.35 -28.98
C ILE A 87 -6.41 -15.73 -30.24
N GLY A 88 -6.33 -16.46 -31.35
CA GLY A 88 -6.67 -15.98 -32.68
C GLY A 88 -7.50 -16.97 -33.48
N ASN A 89 -8.16 -16.44 -34.50
CA ASN A 89 -8.81 -17.21 -35.54
C ASN A 89 -8.32 -16.75 -36.92
N SER A 90 -8.03 -17.68 -37.81
CA SER A 90 -7.76 -17.40 -39.24
C SER A 90 -8.76 -18.06 -40.19
N ASN A 91 -9.62 -18.94 -39.67
CA ASN A 91 -10.58 -19.68 -40.50
C ASN A 91 -11.84 -18.82 -40.75
N PRO A 92 -12.49 -18.95 -41.91
CA PRO A 92 -13.79 -18.33 -42.14
C PRO A 92 -14.84 -18.95 -41.22
N GLN A 93 -15.76 -18.13 -40.71
CA GLN A 93 -16.82 -18.59 -39.80
C GLN A 93 -18.13 -17.85 -40.06
N THR A 94 -19.25 -18.55 -39.89
CA THR A 94 -20.58 -17.93 -39.83
C THR A 94 -21.20 -18.29 -38.49
N ILE A 95 -21.26 -17.33 -37.57
CA ILE A 95 -21.57 -17.56 -36.16
C ILE A 95 -22.96 -16.99 -35.87
N SER A 96 -23.86 -17.81 -35.36
CA SER A 96 -25.19 -17.37 -34.91
C SER A 96 -25.16 -16.91 -33.45
N PRO A 97 -26.10 -16.06 -33.00
CA PRO A 97 -26.19 -15.68 -31.59
C PRO A 97 -26.26 -16.90 -30.67
N GLY A 98 -25.54 -16.85 -29.55
CA GLY A 98 -25.42 -17.96 -28.60
C GLY A 98 -24.36 -19.01 -28.93
N THR A 99 -23.71 -18.92 -30.10
CA THR A 99 -22.57 -19.77 -30.47
C THR A 99 -21.26 -19.01 -30.24
N ASN A 100 -20.26 -19.70 -29.69
CA ASN A 100 -18.93 -19.13 -29.50
C ASN A 100 -18.22 -18.94 -30.84
N ILE A 101 -17.47 -17.84 -30.97
CA ILE A 101 -16.45 -17.72 -32.02
C ILE A 101 -15.40 -18.80 -31.76
N GLN A 102 -14.96 -19.46 -32.83
CA GLN A 102 -13.93 -20.48 -32.69
C GLN A 102 -12.54 -19.88 -32.83
N PHE A 103 -11.60 -20.27 -31.98
CA PHE A 103 -10.21 -19.82 -32.04
C PHE A 103 -9.30 -20.99 -32.36
N ASN A 104 -8.60 -20.93 -33.49
CA ASN A 104 -7.73 -21.99 -33.99
C ASN A 104 -6.24 -21.67 -33.84
N GLN A 105 -5.90 -20.55 -33.20
CA GLN A 105 -4.53 -20.12 -32.94
C GLN A 105 -4.39 -19.71 -31.48
N VAL A 106 -3.28 -20.13 -30.86
CA VAL A 106 -2.88 -19.69 -29.53
C VAL A 106 -1.55 -18.97 -29.67
N PHE A 107 -1.54 -17.68 -29.33
CA PHE A 107 -0.32 -16.85 -29.38
C PHE A 107 0.37 -16.84 -28.02
N GLU A 108 -0.38 -16.67 -26.94
CA GLU A 108 0.15 -16.64 -25.59
C GLU A 108 -0.91 -17.11 -24.58
N LEU A 109 -0.49 -17.93 -23.62
CA LEU A 109 -1.28 -18.28 -22.44
C LEU A 109 -0.34 -18.36 -21.24
N ASN A 110 -0.65 -17.59 -20.20
CA ASN A 110 0.03 -17.67 -18.92
C ASN A 110 -0.98 -17.48 -17.80
N ASN A 111 -1.01 -18.42 -16.86
CA ASN A 111 -1.94 -18.42 -15.71
C ASN A 111 -3.44 -18.27 -16.10
N ILE A 112 -3.82 -18.85 -17.23
CA ILE A 112 -5.17 -18.95 -17.80
C ILE A 112 -5.17 -20.13 -18.78
N THR A 113 -6.29 -20.85 -18.91
CA THR A 113 -6.36 -22.02 -19.80
C THR A 113 -7.34 -21.78 -20.93
N PHE A 114 -7.05 -22.30 -22.13
CA PHE A 114 -7.97 -22.32 -23.27
C PHE A 114 -8.48 -23.74 -23.52
N ASN A 115 -9.78 -23.88 -23.73
CA ASN A 115 -10.41 -25.13 -24.14
C ASN A 115 -10.90 -24.98 -25.59
N ASP A 116 -10.21 -25.67 -26.50
CA ASP A 116 -10.44 -25.64 -27.95
C ASP A 116 -11.76 -26.29 -28.39
N THR A 117 -12.31 -27.19 -27.59
CA THR A 117 -13.57 -27.88 -27.89
C THR A 117 -14.78 -26.99 -27.60
N SER A 118 -14.66 -26.11 -26.61
CA SER A 118 -15.72 -25.19 -26.20
C SER A 118 -15.44 -23.73 -26.57
N ASP A 119 -14.26 -23.44 -27.12
CA ASP A 119 -13.78 -22.09 -27.42
C ASP A 119 -13.89 -21.13 -26.23
N THR A 120 -13.50 -21.60 -25.05
CA THR A 120 -13.55 -20.82 -23.80
C THR A 120 -12.17 -20.66 -23.18
N LEU A 121 -11.88 -19.48 -22.64
CA LEU A 121 -10.79 -19.31 -21.67
C LEU A 121 -11.35 -19.48 -20.25
N THR A 122 -10.56 -20.06 -19.35
CA THR A 122 -10.90 -20.22 -17.93
C THR A 122 -9.95 -19.42 -17.06
N ILE A 123 -10.50 -18.49 -16.29
CA ILE A 123 -9.78 -17.68 -15.33
C ILE A 123 -9.33 -18.55 -14.15
N LEU A 124 -8.05 -18.51 -13.79
CA LEU A 124 -7.51 -19.31 -12.69
C LEU A 124 -7.44 -18.55 -11.36
N GLU A 125 -7.43 -17.22 -11.42
CA GLU A 125 -7.30 -16.37 -10.23
C GLU A 125 -8.38 -15.29 -10.20
N THR A 126 -8.91 -15.00 -9.02
CA THR A 126 -9.84 -13.89 -8.87
C THR A 126 -9.10 -12.57 -9.02
N GLY A 127 -9.65 -11.66 -9.83
CA GLY A 127 -8.99 -10.39 -10.11
C GLY A 127 -9.81 -9.48 -11.00
N VAL A 128 -9.22 -8.34 -11.34
CA VAL A 128 -9.75 -7.40 -12.33
C VAL A 128 -9.00 -7.61 -13.64
N TYR A 129 -9.74 -7.77 -14.73
CA TYR A 129 -9.23 -8.13 -16.04
C TYR A 129 -9.62 -7.09 -17.08
N ASP A 130 -8.68 -6.75 -17.96
CA ASP A 130 -8.98 -6.13 -19.25
C ASP A 130 -9.18 -7.26 -20.29
N ILE A 131 -10.31 -7.21 -20.99
CA ILE A 131 -10.66 -8.14 -22.05
C ILE A 131 -10.87 -7.34 -23.31
N SER A 132 -10.05 -7.60 -24.32
CA SER A 132 -10.15 -6.97 -25.62
C SER A 132 -10.41 -7.97 -26.72
N PHE A 133 -11.28 -7.63 -27.65
CA PHE A 133 -11.57 -8.44 -28.82
C PHE A 133 -11.54 -7.58 -30.07
N SER A 134 -11.02 -8.15 -31.15
CA SER A 134 -11.12 -7.58 -32.49
C SER A 134 -11.45 -8.66 -33.50
N ALA A 135 -12.20 -8.29 -34.54
CA ALA A 135 -12.44 -9.17 -35.68
C ALA A 135 -12.70 -8.42 -36.98
N SER A 136 -12.25 -8.99 -38.08
CA SER A 136 -12.68 -8.64 -39.43
C SER A 136 -14.02 -9.31 -39.71
N THR A 137 -14.95 -8.59 -40.32
CA THR A 137 -16.30 -9.07 -40.65
C THR A 137 -16.68 -8.69 -42.08
N THR A 138 -17.47 -9.53 -42.76
CA THR A 138 -18.07 -9.19 -44.06
C THR A 138 -19.51 -8.73 -43.87
N PHE A 139 -19.87 -7.65 -44.55
CA PHE A 139 -21.13 -6.94 -44.36
C PHE A 139 -22.14 -7.28 -45.46
N PRO A 140 -23.31 -7.87 -45.15
CA PRO A 140 -24.39 -8.02 -46.11
C PRO A 140 -25.48 -6.94 -46.02
N GLY A 141 -25.40 -5.95 -45.11
CA GLY A 141 -26.41 -4.90 -44.98
C GLY A 141 -26.49 -4.28 -43.58
N SER A 142 -27.17 -3.13 -43.46
CA SER A 142 -27.24 -2.24 -42.29
C SER A 142 -27.98 -2.78 -41.06
N SER A 143 -27.97 -4.09 -40.85
CA SER A 143 -28.56 -4.74 -39.68
C SER A 143 -27.65 -4.55 -38.45
N PRO A 144 -28.17 -4.30 -37.23
CA PRO A 144 -27.34 -4.16 -36.05
C PRO A 144 -26.58 -5.47 -35.79
N PHE A 145 -25.25 -5.45 -35.88
CA PHE A 145 -24.40 -6.58 -35.53
C PHE A 145 -23.41 -6.15 -34.44
N GLY A 146 -22.94 -7.11 -33.67
CA GLY A 146 -21.98 -6.87 -32.62
C GLY A 146 -21.71 -8.11 -31.81
N PHE A 147 -20.63 -8.02 -31.06
CA PHE A 147 -20.13 -9.08 -30.21
C PHE A 147 -20.20 -8.64 -28.75
N GLY A 148 -20.44 -9.63 -27.90
CA GLY A 148 -20.34 -9.48 -26.47
C GLY A 148 -19.56 -10.64 -25.87
N ILE A 149 -19.23 -10.50 -24.60
CA ILE A 149 -18.57 -11.54 -23.82
C ILE A 149 -19.64 -12.40 -23.16
N SER A 150 -19.56 -13.71 -23.40
CA SER A 150 -20.28 -14.74 -22.69
C SER A 150 -19.48 -15.12 -21.44
N PHE A 151 -20.14 -15.09 -20.29
CA PHE A 151 -19.56 -15.52 -19.02
C PHE A 151 -20.26 -16.79 -18.56
N ASN A 152 -19.51 -17.83 -18.23
CA ASN A 152 -20.05 -19.10 -17.72
C ASN A 152 -21.14 -19.69 -18.65
N GLY A 153 -20.96 -19.55 -19.96
CA GLY A 153 -21.89 -20.03 -20.98
C GLY A 153 -23.18 -19.23 -21.13
N GLN A 154 -23.37 -18.14 -20.37
CA GLN A 154 -24.54 -17.28 -20.52
C GLN A 154 -24.39 -16.36 -21.73
N PRO A 155 -25.43 -16.21 -22.58
CA PRO A 155 -25.39 -15.29 -23.70
C PRO A 155 -25.00 -13.87 -23.26
N PRO A 156 -24.23 -13.12 -24.07
CA PRO A 156 -23.85 -11.77 -23.72
C PRO A 156 -25.06 -10.87 -23.52
N THR A 157 -25.11 -10.18 -22.38
CA THR A 157 -26.20 -9.23 -22.05
C THR A 157 -25.92 -7.82 -22.55
N ARG A 158 -24.70 -7.55 -23.03
CA ARG A 158 -24.26 -6.27 -23.58
C ARG A 158 -23.51 -6.48 -24.89
N ASN A 159 -23.79 -5.60 -25.85
CA ASN A 159 -22.96 -5.43 -27.03
C ASN A 159 -21.85 -4.43 -26.69
N PHE A 160 -20.60 -4.86 -26.77
CA PHE A 160 -19.43 -4.02 -26.50
C PHE A 160 -18.83 -3.45 -27.78
N SER A 161 -19.23 -3.96 -28.95
CA SER A 161 -18.65 -3.56 -30.23
C SER A 161 -19.10 -2.15 -30.62
N THR A 162 -18.14 -1.26 -30.89
CA THR A 162 -18.44 0.02 -31.54
C THR A 162 -18.40 -0.18 -33.05
N ASN A 163 -19.51 0.11 -33.73
CA ASN A 163 -19.59 0.03 -35.19
C ASN A 163 -18.78 1.17 -35.80
N VAL A 164 -17.56 0.88 -36.23
CA VAL A 164 -16.81 1.80 -37.09
C VAL A 164 -17.15 1.37 -38.51
N ILE A 165 -17.75 2.29 -39.27
CA ILE A 165 -18.03 2.16 -40.71
C ILE A 165 -16.87 1.38 -41.37
N GLY A 166 -17.09 0.12 -41.76
CA GLY A 166 -16.01 -0.74 -42.25
C GLY A 166 -16.23 -2.24 -42.01
N SER A 167 -15.22 -3.02 -42.38
CA SER A 167 -15.18 -4.49 -42.34
C SER A 167 -14.51 -5.03 -41.07
N ALA A 168 -14.51 -4.28 -39.97
CA ALA A 168 -13.86 -4.69 -38.72
C ALA A 168 -14.59 -4.14 -37.48
N VAL A 169 -14.51 -4.90 -36.39
CA VAL A 169 -15.06 -4.55 -35.08
C VAL A 169 -13.97 -4.70 -34.02
N SER A 170 -14.03 -3.86 -33.00
CA SER A 170 -13.20 -4.02 -31.81
C SER A 170 -13.88 -3.47 -30.58
N PHE A 171 -13.48 -3.99 -29.42
CA PHE A 171 -13.83 -3.45 -28.12
C PHE A 171 -12.80 -3.87 -27.06
N SER A 172 -12.79 -3.15 -25.94
CA SER A 172 -12.15 -3.56 -24.68
C SER A 172 -13.10 -3.26 -23.53
N THR A 173 -13.05 -4.07 -22.49
CA THR A 173 -13.79 -3.85 -21.24
C THR A 173 -12.99 -4.34 -20.04
N ILE A 174 -13.16 -3.63 -18.93
CA ILE A 174 -12.61 -4.02 -17.64
C ILE A 174 -13.71 -4.71 -16.82
N VAL A 175 -13.41 -5.87 -16.24
CA VAL A 175 -14.36 -6.65 -15.46
C VAL A 175 -13.69 -7.39 -14.31
N THR A 176 -14.37 -7.49 -13.17
CA THR A 176 -13.95 -8.33 -12.05
C THR A 176 -14.43 -9.76 -12.28
N LEU A 177 -13.51 -10.72 -12.28
CA LEU A 177 -13.80 -12.14 -12.48
C LEU A 177 -13.33 -12.97 -11.30
N GLN A 178 -14.05 -14.05 -11.03
CA GLN A 178 -13.66 -15.04 -10.02
C GLN A 178 -12.88 -16.16 -10.68
N ALA A 179 -11.97 -16.79 -9.92
CA ALA A 179 -11.36 -18.05 -10.33
C ALA A 179 -12.44 -19.08 -10.73
N GLY A 180 -12.22 -19.78 -11.84
CA GLY A 180 -13.17 -20.69 -12.48
C GLY A 180 -14.13 -20.04 -13.48
N THR A 181 -14.16 -18.70 -13.60
CA THR A 181 -15.01 -18.04 -14.60
C THR A 181 -14.56 -18.42 -16.00
N THR A 182 -15.50 -18.87 -16.84
CA THR A 182 -15.22 -19.09 -18.26
C THR A 182 -15.67 -17.88 -19.08
N ILE A 183 -14.89 -17.55 -20.09
CA ILE A 183 -15.14 -16.45 -21.02
C ILE A 183 -15.10 -16.97 -22.46
N ALA A 184 -16.06 -16.51 -23.25
CA ALA A 184 -16.10 -16.68 -24.70
C ALA A 184 -16.65 -15.42 -25.36
N VAL A 185 -16.50 -15.32 -26.68
CA VAL A 185 -17.07 -14.22 -27.47
C VAL A 185 -18.19 -14.76 -28.34
N GLN A 186 -19.33 -14.07 -28.35
CA GLN A 186 -20.52 -14.47 -29.11
C GLN A 186 -21.15 -13.26 -29.81
N PRO A 187 -21.79 -13.45 -30.97
CA PRO A 187 -22.69 -12.46 -31.55
C PRO A 187 -23.87 -12.17 -30.60
N THR A 188 -24.28 -10.90 -30.49
CA THR A 188 -25.34 -10.52 -29.53
C THR A 188 -26.75 -10.55 -30.08
N ALA A 189 -26.94 -10.39 -31.39
CA ALA A 189 -28.29 -10.18 -31.97
C ALA A 189 -28.52 -10.89 -33.30
N ASN A 190 -27.55 -10.86 -34.20
CA ASN A 190 -27.67 -11.42 -35.54
C ASN A 190 -26.52 -12.38 -35.84
N THR A 191 -26.72 -13.27 -36.82
CA THR A 191 -25.65 -14.11 -37.36
C THR A 191 -24.60 -13.24 -38.04
N ILE A 192 -23.32 -13.49 -37.75
CA ILE A 192 -22.18 -12.71 -38.26
C ILE A 192 -21.26 -13.63 -39.07
N SER A 193 -20.73 -13.12 -40.17
CA SER A 193 -19.72 -13.81 -40.97
C SER A 193 -18.35 -13.16 -40.81
N ILE A 194 -17.36 -13.97 -40.42
CA ILE A 194 -15.94 -13.64 -40.38
C ILE A 194 -15.33 -14.23 -41.66
N PRO A 195 -14.79 -13.42 -42.59
CA PRO A 195 -14.24 -13.90 -43.84
C PRO A 195 -12.93 -14.68 -43.64
N ASN A 196 -12.52 -15.40 -44.68
CA ASN A 196 -11.14 -15.84 -44.82
C ASN A 196 -10.36 -14.73 -45.53
N THR A 197 -9.43 -14.08 -44.84
CA THR A 197 -8.53 -13.08 -45.45
C THR A 197 -7.11 -13.60 -45.65
N GLY A 198 -6.82 -14.86 -45.27
CA GLY A 198 -5.46 -15.42 -45.24
C GLY A 198 -4.61 -14.99 -44.03
N ASP A 199 -5.12 -14.07 -43.20
CA ASP A 199 -4.48 -13.56 -41.98
C ASP A 199 -5.33 -13.89 -40.74
N THR A 200 -4.86 -13.51 -39.54
CA THR A 200 -5.68 -13.58 -38.32
C THR A 200 -6.87 -12.61 -38.45
N THR A 201 -8.08 -13.17 -38.45
CA THR A 201 -9.34 -12.46 -38.68
C THR A 201 -10.12 -12.20 -37.40
N ALA A 202 -9.77 -12.84 -36.28
CA ALA A 202 -10.26 -12.45 -34.96
C ALA A 202 -9.20 -12.70 -33.90
N THR A 203 -9.13 -11.83 -32.89
CA THR A 203 -8.21 -11.94 -31.76
C THR A 203 -8.95 -11.65 -30.47
N LEU A 204 -8.77 -12.50 -29.46
CA LEU A 204 -9.20 -12.26 -28.09
C LEU A 204 -7.97 -12.18 -27.20
N SER A 205 -7.87 -11.10 -26.44
CA SER A 205 -6.82 -10.91 -25.43
C SER A 205 -7.42 -10.65 -24.06
N VAL A 206 -6.77 -11.20 -23.05
CA VAL A 206 -7.17 -11.09 -21.64
C VAL A 206 -5.92 -10.79 -20.84
N PHE A 207 -5.95 -9.74 -20.02
CA PHE A 207 -4.85 -9.36 -19.16
C PHE A 207 -5.36 -9.06 -17.76
N ARG A 208 -4.72 -9.62 -16.73
CA ARG A 208 -5.07 -9.29 -15.35
C ARG A 208 -4.36 -8.01 -14.92
N ILE A 209 -5.15 -7.08 -14.39
CA ILE A 209 -4.68 -5.79 -13.87
C ILE A 209 -4.22 -5.92 -12.41
N TYR A 210 -5.05 -6.53 -11.54
CA TYR A 210 -4.71 -6.85 -10.14
C TYR A 210 -5.62 -7.94 -9.54
#